data_AF-Q0USB5-F1
#
_entry.id   AF-Q0USB5-F1
#
_cell.length_a   1.000
_cell.length_b   1.000
_cell.length_c   1.000
_cell.angle_alpha   90.00
_cell.angle_beta   90.00
_cell.angle_gamma   90.00
#
_symmetry.space_group_name_H-M   'P 1'
#
loop_
_entity.id
_entity.type
_entity.pdbx_description
1 polymer ?
#
loop_
_entity_poly.entity_id
_entity_poly.type
_entity_poly.pdbx_seq_one_letter_code
_entity_poly.pdbx_strand_id
1 'polypeptide(L)'
;MAVGRLQAALAAATNEVTVAAANLNFDFTLVKYEAPKEYQPLGGMLSARRKDNAETGSSHKLARQLGALFEGLCPTAPKLLEAYGKRASEIAKTSAKASEPYIGTLFGDFTGIDGTSIWAAATSSDSALYVHLLASLLARMWSAQEATAIWTELVAERRKDIANKVDRGEPVKISLAAAAGQDITRSQLAAWDTSARAWLRTADGVSERKQKQLELILKNTSLPVIGDSTVFPGVISTWATAVETMEKLITGMPQAVRDGASLIGLSAWHLYPDMGVFSPEVKEIRMNDPLVAAGGFLSIGLATTPRTSDESSGVHWSLSLAQLRFYGRPVKVQRALENGARITFQQLNLVILGVLLSEWRMNESQGDLAAKAIISLTEYIKHGEPNDLSMVPVFRRSM
;
A
#
# COMPACT_ATOMS: atom_id res chain seq x y z
N MET A 1 26.48 0.92 -15.93
CA MET A 1 26.72 1.40 -17.32
C MET A 1 25.57 2.20 -17.92
N ALA A 2 24.29 1.91 -17.63
CA ALA A 2 23.15 2.67 -18.19
C ALA A 2 23.01 4.11 -17.66
N VAL A 3 23.25 4.35 -16.37
CA VAL A 3 23.16 5.69 -15.75
C VAL A 3 24.18 6.67 -16.34
N GLY A 4 25.43 6.22 -16.52
CA GLY A 4 26.48 7.04 -17.14
C GLY A 4 26.21 7.36 -18.62
N ARG A 5 25.53 6.45 -19.34
CA ARG A 5 25.06 6.73 -20.71
C ARG A 5 23.88 7.69 -20.74
N LEU A 6 22.95 7.60 -19.79
CA LEU A 6 21.85 8.56 -19.66
C LEU A 6 22.39 9.97 -19.41
N GLN A 7 23.32 10.11 -18.45
CA GLN A 7 23.99 11.37 -18.15
C GLN A 7 24.78 11.91 -19.35
N ALA A 8 25.45 11.04 -20.11
CA ALA A 8 26.19 11.41 -21.31
C ALA A 8 25.28 11.74 -22.52
N ALA A 9 24.15 11.06 -22.69
CA ALA A 9 23.18 11.32 -23.76
C ALA A 9 22.40 12.62 -23.49
N LEU A 10 22.06 12.89 -22.23
CA LEU A 10 21.58 14.20 -21.80
C LEU A 10 22.62 15.30 -22.07
N ALA A 11 23.90 15.02 -21.79
CA ALA A 11 25.04 15.92 -22.09
C ALA A 11 25.23 16.19 -23.58
N ALA A 12 24.97 15.19 -24.42
CA ALA A 12 25.13 15.29 -25.87
C ALA A 12 23.92 15.90 -26.59
N ALA A 13 22.69 15.69 -26.08
CA ALA A 13 21.46 16.18 -26.69
C ALA A 13 21.10 17.62 -26.30
N THR A 14 21.76 18.19 -25.29
CA THR A 14 21.55 19.57 -24.86
C THR A 14 22.88 20.30 -24.79
N ASN A 15 22.94 21.55 -25.29
CA ASN A 15 24.13 22.40 -25.18
C ASN A 15 24.70 22.29 -23.76
N GLU A 16 26.02 22.09 -23.63
CA GLU A 16 26.73 21.74 -22.37
C GLU A 16 26.33 22.62 -21.15
N VAL A 17 25.88 23.86 -21.39
CA VAL A 17 25.34 24.80 -20.39
C VAL A 17 24.05 24.27 -19.71
N THR A 18 23.23 23.49 -20.42
CA THR A 18 21.93 22.96 -19.98
C THR A 18 22.07 21.69 -19.14
N VAL A 19 23.11 20.89 -19.36
CA VAL A 19 23.40 19.70 -18.52
C VAL A 19 24.08 20.07 -17.23
N ALA A 20 24.94 21.08 -17.26
CA ALA A 20 25.37 21.74 -16.04
C ALA A 20 24.14 22.26 -15.28
N ALA A 21 23.18 22.92 -15.93
CA ALA A 21 21.95 23.40 -15.28
C ALA A 21 20.99 22.28 -14.81
N ALA A 22 20.90 21.15 -15.52
CA ALA A 22 20.07 20.01 -15.14
C ALA A 22 20.65 19.23 -13.94
N ASN A 23 21.98 19.10 -13.86
CA ASN A 23 22.67 18.53 -12.69
C ASN A 23 22.82 19.53 -11.54
N LEU A 24 22.83 20.85 -11.80
CA LEU A 24 22.99 21.89 -10.77
C LEU A 24 21.68 22.43 -10.19
N ASN A 25 20.49 22.23 -10.81
CA ASN A 25 19.30 23.02 -10.40
C ASN A 25 17.94 22.33 -10.32
N PHE A 26 17.79 21.03 -10.58
CA PHE A 26 16.56 20.31 -10.20
C PHE A 26 16.71 19.64 -8.83
N ASP A 27 16.91 20.47 -7.81
CA ASP A 27 16.81 20.04 -6.42
C ASP A 27 15.32 19.90 -6.07
N PHE A 28 14.85 18.65 -6.01
CA PHE A 28 13.47 18.35 -5.62
C PHE A 28 13.15 18.80 -4.18
N THR A 29 14.12 19.25 -3.38
CA THR A 29 13.83 19.89 -2.09
C THR A 29 13.25 21.29 -2.19
N LEU A 30 13.54 22.04 -3.27
CA LEU A 30 13.31 23.49 -3.29
C LEU A 30 11.90 23.90 -3.73
N VAL A 31 11.20 23.08 -4.52
CA VAL A 31 9.83 23.43 -4.98
C VAL A 31 8.80 22.68 -4.14
N LYS A 32 8.13 23.41 -3.25
CA LYS A 32 6.99 22.92 -2.47
C LYS A 32 5.71 23.49 -3.08
N TYR A 33 4.73 22.63 -3.33
CA TYR A 33 3.39 23.07 -3.72
C TYR A 33 2.50 23.15 -2.49
N GLU A 34 1.54 24.08 -2.55
CA GLU A 34 0.47 24.12 -1.56
C GLU A 34 -0.41 22.88 -1.74
N ALA A 35 -0.62 22.13 -0.66
CA ALA A 35 -1.44 20.93 -0.71
C ALA A 35 -2.91 21.28 -1.06
N PRO A 36 -3.60 20.47 -1.88
CA PRO A 36 -5.00 20.71 -2.19
C PRO A 36 -5.87 20.75 -0.93
N LYS A 37 -6.96 21.53 -0.97
CA LYS A 37 -7.80 21.84 0.19
C LYS A 37 -8.35 20.58 0.86
N GLU A 38 -8.60 19.54 0.08
CA GLU A 38 -9.13 18.26 0.51
C GLU A 38 -8.17 17.52 1.45
N TYR A 39 -6.86 17.75 1.33
CA TYR A 39 -5.81 17.09 2.12
C TYR A 39 -5.35 17.94 3.32
N GLN A 40 -5.69 19.22 3.38
CA GLN A 40 -5.26 20.12 4.46
C GLN A 40 -5.60 19.58 5.87
N PRO A 41 -6.81 19.03 6.13
CA PRO A 41 -7.09 18.45 7.44
C PRO A 41 -6.20 17.25 7.79
N LEU A 42 -5.83 16.40 6.81
CA LEU A 42 -4.88 15.32 7.03
C LEU A 42 -3.52 15.88 7.50
N GLY A 43 -2.98 16.89 6.81
CA GLY A 43 -1.71 17.53 7.16
C GLY A 43 -1.74 18.20 8.55
N GLY A 44 -2.90 18.63 9.02
CA GLY A 44 -3.11 19.13 10.38
C GLY A 44 -3.08 18.04 11.47
N MET A 45 -3.36 16.79 11.12
CA MET A 45 -3.41 15.65 12.06
C MET A 45 -2.09 14.86 12.14
N LEU A 46 -1.12 15.15 11.27
CA LEU A 46 0.20 14.53 11.31
C LEU A 46 1.04 15.07 12.47
N SER A 47 1.86 14.20 13.08
CA SER A 47 2.87 14.64 14.05
C SER A 47 3.87 15.59 13.38
N ALA A 48 4.46 16.51 14.16
CA ALA A 48 5.41 17.50 13.66
C ALA A 48 6.54 16.85 12.85
N ARG A 49 7.06 15.72 13.34
CA ARG A 49 8.10 14.94 12.65
C ARG A 49 7.65 14.36 11.31
N ARG A 50 6.44 13.78 11.24
CA ARG A 50 5.90 13.22 9.99
C ARG A 50 5.62 14.32 8.98
N LYS A 51 5.07 15.45 9.44
CA LYS A 51 4.80 16.62 8.62
C LYS A 51 6.09 17.23 8.05
N ASP A 52 7.11 17.43 8.88
CA ASP A 52 8.42 17.93 8.41
C ASP A 52 9.04 16.98 7.37
N ASN A 53 9.06 15.67 7.65
CA ASN A 53 9.58 14.70 6.69
C ASN A 53 8.83 14.69 5.35
N ALA A 54 7.52 14.94 5.37
CA ALA A 54 6.68 15.02 4.19
C ALA A 54 6.74 16.38 3.46
N GLU A 55 7.20 17.45 4.11
CA GLU A 55 7.28 18.79 3.50
C GLU A 55 8.69 19.15 3.03
N THR A 56 9.73 18.66 3.70
CA THR A 56 11.13 19.03 3.46
C THR A 56 12.07 17.83 3.47
N GLY A 57 11.66 16.73 4.09
CA GLY A 57 12.49 15.55 4.31
C GLY A 57 12.59 14.56 3.15
N SER A 58 12.99 13.33 3.47
CA SER A 58 13.28 12.30 2.48
C SER A 58 12.02 11.80 1.77
N SER A 59 10.88 11.78 2.47
CA SER A 59 9.59 11.42 1.87
C SER A 59 9.13 12.45 0.84
N HIS A 60 9.34 13.74 1.09
CA HIS A 60 9.09 14.81 0.10
C HIS A 60 9.92 14.60 -1.17
N LYS A 61 11.25 14.47 -1.03
CA LYS A 61 12.15 14.26 -2.17
C LYS A 61 11.74 13.05 -3.00
N LEU A 62 11.44 11.93 -2.34
CA LEU A 62 11.03 10.70 -3.00
C LEU A 62 9.68 10.84 -3.71
N ALA A 63 8.69 11.47 -3.09
CA ALA A 63 7.38 11.71 -3.70
C ALA A 63 7.51 12.51 -5.00
N ARG A 64 8.38 13.53 -5.01
CA ARG A 64 8.66 14.32 -6.21
C ARG A 64 9.42 13.55 -7.28
N GLN A 65 10.45 12.80 -6.89
CA GLN A 65 11.21 11.97 -7.82
C GLN A 65 10.29 10.95 -8.49
N LEU A 66 9.45 10.24 -7.72
CA LEU A 66 8.50 9.27 -8.27
C LEU A 66 7.41 9.96 -9.09
N GLY A 67 6.85 11.09 -8.61
CA GLY A 67 5.85 11.86 -9.33
C GLY A 67 6.35 12.32 -10.70
N ALA A 68 7.59 12.80 -10.78
CA ALA A 68 8.23 13.16 -12.05
C ALA A 68 8.52 11.90 -12.90
N LEU A 69 9.04 10.82 -12.32
CA LEU A 69 9.41 9.60 -13.03
C LEU A 69 8.21 8.91 -13.70
N PHE A 70 7.06 8.91 -13.04
CA PHE A 70 5.83 8.27 -13.50
C PHE A 70 4.83 9.26 -14.14
N GLU A 71 5.24 10.51 -14.37
CA GLU A 71 4.42 11.52 -15.02
C GLU A 71 3.94 11.03 -16.41
N GLY A 72 2.64 11.19 -16.68
CA GLY A 72 2.01 10.82 -17.95
C GLY A 72 1.70 9.34 -18.16
N LEU A 73 1.94 8.46 -17.18
CA LEU A 73 1.61 7.03 -17.29
C LEU A 73 0.18 6.69 -16.83
N CYS A 74 -0.40 7.51 -15.97
CA CYS A 74 -1.73 7.30 -15.40
C CYS A 74 -2.74 8.25 -16.07
N PRO A 75 -3.98 7.80 -16.38
CA PRO A 75 -5.03 8.69 -16.86
C PRO A 75 -5.32 9.80 -15.83
N THR A 76 -5.78 10.94 -16.34
CA THR A 76 -6.15 12.07 -15.48
C THR A 76 -7.50 11.78 -14.81
N ALA A 77 -7.51 11.79 -13.48
CA ALA A 77 -8.66 11.48 -12.63
C ALA A 77 -8.75 12.47 -11.45
N PRO A 78 -9.05 13.76 -11.71
CA PRO A 78 -9.05 14.80 -10.69
C PRO A 78 -10.16 14.61 -9.65
N LYS A 79 -11.31 14.02 -10.02
CA LYS A 79 -12.40 13.78 -9.06
C LYS A 79 -12.08 12.64 -8.10
N LEU A 80 -11.33 11.65 -8.56
CA LEU A 80 -10.74 10.64 -7.69
C LEU A 80 -9.77 11.24 -6.69
N LEU A 81 -8.86 12.12 -7.12
CA LEU A 81 -7.93 12.78 -6.20
C LEU A 81 -8.65 13.64 -5.16
N GLU A 82 -9.70 14.37 -5.57
CA GLU A 82 -10.55 15.17 -4.68
C GLU A 82 -11.26 14.28 -3.64
N ALA A 83 -11.92 13.21 -4.10
CA ALA A 83 -12.64 12.27 -3.23
C ALA A 83 -11.70 11.54 -2.27
N TYR A 84 -10.54 11.08 -2.76
CA TYR A 84 -9.53 10.42 -1.93
C TYR A 84 -9.00 11.37 -0.84
N GLY A 85 -8.72 12.63 -1.18
CA GLY A 85 -8.30 13.63 -0.19
C GLY A 85 -9.35 13.86 0.90
N LYS A 86 -10.62 13.99 0.51
CA LYS A 86 -11.74 14.12 1.45
C LYS A 86 -11.86 12.90 2.37
N ARG A 87 -11.80 11.68 1.81
CA ARG A 87 -11.83 10.42 2.55
C ARG A 87 -10.64 10.31 3.52
N ALA A 88 -9.44 10.63 3.07
CA ALA A 88 -8.24 10.60 3.90
C ALA A 88 -8.32 11.59 5.07
N SER A 89 -8.82 12.80 4.81
CA SER A 89 -9.06 13.80 5.84
C SER A 89 -10.15 13.39 6.85
N GLU A 90 -11.22 12.72 6.40
CA GLU A 90 -12.26 12.17 7.28
C GLU A 90 -11.71 11.06 8.20
N ILE A 91 -10.96 10.12 7.62
CA ILE A 91 -10.30 9.03 8.36
C ILE A 91 -9.33 9.62 9.39
N ALA A 92 -8.50 10.58 8.99
CA ALA A 92 -7.55 11.26 9.87
C ALA A 92 -8.24 11.89 11.08
N LYS A 93 -9.30 12.68 10.87
CA LYS A 93 -10.07 13.29 11.96
C LYS A 93 -10.68 12.27 12.91
N THR A 94 -11.18 11.16 12.36
CA THR A 94 -11.82 10.11 13.17
C THR A 94 -10.79 9.37 14.03
N SER A 95 -9.64 9.05 13.44
CA SER A 95 -8.54 8.36 14.13
C SER A 95 -7.79 9.22 15.15
N ALA A 96 -7.84 10.55 15.04
CA ALA A 96 -7.20 11.46 15.99
C ALA A 96 -7.71 11.25 17.42
N LYS A 97 -9.00 10.93 17.58
CA LYS A 97 -9.63 10.63 18.89
C LYS A 97 -8.98 9.44 19.60
N ALA A 98 -8.45 8.47 18.86
CA ALA A 98 -7.78 7.31 19.44
C ALA A 98 -6.35 7.61 19.91
N SER A 99 -5.77 8.73 19.47
CA SER A 99 -4.38 9.11 19.75
C SER A 99 -4.25 10.16 20.86
N GLU A 100 -5.37 10.76 21.29
CA GLU A 100 -5.44 11.75 22.37
C GLU A 100 -4.67 11.37 23.65
N PRO A 101 -4.66 10.11 24.13
CA PRO A 101 -3.98 9.73 25.37
C PRO A 101 -2.45 9.89 25.34
N TYR A 102 -1.85 9.97 24.15
CA TYR A 102 -0.40 9.99 23.98
C TYR A 102 0.15 11.38 23.62
N ILE A 103 -0.73 12.36 23.40
CA ILE A 103 -0.36 13.74 23.11
C ILE A 103 0.40 14.33 24.31
N GLY A 104 1.60 14.87 24.05
CA GLY A 104 2.48 15.44 25.10
C GLY A 104 3.36 14.43 25.83
N THR A 105 3.31 13.14 25.47
CA THR A 105 4.24 12.11 25.97
C THR A 105 5.48 12.00 25.09
N LEU A 106 6.53 11.32 25.56
CA LEU A 106 7.73 10.98 24.76
C LEU A 106 7.39 10.21 23.48
N PHE A 107 6.24 9.51 23.46
CA PHE A 107 5.78 8.74 22.31
C PHE A 107 4.84 9.54 21.40
N GLY A 108 4.45 10.76 21.78
CA GLY A 108 3.50 11.60 21.05
C GLY A 108 3.86 11.75 19.57
N ASP A 109 5.15 11.97 19.28
CA ASP A 109 5.67 12.13 17.91
C ASP A 109 5.61 10.85 17.05
N PHE A 110 5.51 9.69 17.70
CA PHE A 110 5.43 8.37 17.07
C PHE A 110 4.00 7.80 17.08
N THR A 111 3.10 8.40 17.84
CA THR A 111 1.69 8.02 17.92
C THR A 111 0.84 8.72 16.86
N GLY A 112 -0.32 8.14 16.53
CA GLY A 112 -1.23 8.68 15.52
C GLY A 112 -0.99 8.14 14.11
N ILE A 113 -1.72 8.73 13.16
CA ILE A 113 -1.80 8.25 11.78
C ILE A 113 -0.50 8.45 11.02
N ASP A 114 -0.15 7.46 10.21
CA ASP A 114 0.91 7.60 9.22
C ASP A 114 0.29 7.96 7.86
N GLY A 115 0.11 9.26 7.63
CA GLY A 115 -0.24 9.82 6.32
C GLY A 115 0.96 10.48 5.62
N THR A 116 2.18 10.11 5.99
CA THR A 116 3.42 10.78 5.53
C THR A 116 3.54 10.74 4.01
N SER A 117 3.32 9.57 3.38
CA SER A 117 3.38 9.45 1.91
C SER A 117 2.27 10.22 1.20
N ILE A 118 1.07 10.30 1.78
CA ILE A 118 -0.06 11.07 1.24
C ILE A 118 0.27 12.56 1.26
N TRP A 119 0.71 13.07 2.43
CA TRP A 119 1.02 14.49 2.58
C TRP A 119 2.19 14.89 1.69
N ALA A 120 3.24 14.06 1.65
CA ALA A 120 4.39 14.28 0.77
C ALA A 120 3.97 14.32 -0.71
N ALA A 121 3.06 13.44 -1.13
CA ALA A 121 2.52 13.47 -2.47
C ALA A 121 1.68 14.74 -2.74
N ALA A 122 0.81 15.13 -1.80
CA ALA A 122 -0.05 16.30 -1.91
C ALA A 122 0.74 17.62 -2.01
N THR A 123 1.88 17.72 -1.33
CA THR A 123 2.79 18.90 -1.39
C THR A 123 3.78 18.84 -2.56
N SER A 124 3.73 17.77 -3.37
CA SER A 124 4.66 17.49 -4.46
C SER A 124 4.06 17.71 -5.85
N SER A 125 3.01 16.98 -6.20
CA SER A 125 2.29 17.10 -7.49
C SER A 125 1.12 16.12 -7.55
N ASP A 126 0.18 16.35 -8.47
CA ASP A 126 -0.89 15.39 -8.78
C ASP A 126 -0.34 14.04 -9.23
N SER A 127 0.75 14.03 -10.00
CA SER A 127 1.44 12.79 -10.38
C SER A 127 1.97 12.02 -9.18
N ALA A 128 2.49 12.72 -8.15
CA ALA A 128 2.91 12.09 -6.91
C ALA A 128 1.71 11.51 -6.13
N LEU A 129 0.54 12.16 -6.17
CA LEU A 129 -0.70 11.64 -5.58
C LEU A 129 -1.14 10.34 -6.26
N TYR A 130 -1.14 10.28 -7.59
CA TYR A 130 -1.43 9.02 -8.29
C TYR A 130 -0.42 7.93 -7.92
N VAL A 131 0.87 8.26 -7.79
CA VAL A 131 1.92 7.31 -7.35
C VAL A 131 1.64 6.80 -5.93
N HIS A 132 1.13 7.64 -5.03
CA HIS A 132 0.69 7.18 -3.71
C HIS A 132 -0.53 6.24 -3.80
N LEU A 133 -1.48 6.50 -4.70
CA LEU A 133 -2.58 5.56 -4.97
C LEU A 133 -2.07 4.20 -5.48
N LEU A 134 -1.04 4.19 -6.33
CA LEU A 134 -0.34 2.98 -6.74
C LEU A 134 0.33 2.28 -5.55
N ALA A 135 1.00 3.02 -4.66
CA ALA A 135 1.59 2.44 -3.45
C ALA A 135 0.52 1.76 -2.57
N SER A 136 -0.67 2.36 -2.49
CA SER A 136 -1.81 1.80 -1.76
C SER A 136 -2.34 0.52 -2.42
N LEU A 137 -2.42 0.46 -3.77
CA LEU A 137 -2.76 -0.77 -4.50
C LEU A 137 -1.77 -1.90 -4.21
N LEU A 138 -0.47 -1.60 -4.30
CA LEU A 138 0.59 -2.58 -4.07
C LEU A 138 0.59 -3.05 -2.61
N ALA A 139 0.41 -2.13 -1.66
CA ALA A 139 0.37 -2.45 -0.24
C ALA A 139 -0.85 -3.30 0.16
N ARG A 140 -1.97 -3.20 -0.57
CA ARG A 140 -3.16 -4.01 -0.36
C ARG A 140 -2.98 -5.44 -0.86
N MET A 141 -2.39 -5.64 -2.04
CA MET A 141 -2.28 -6.96 -2.67
C MET A 141 -1.01 -7.74 -2.28
N TRP A 142 0.12 -7.05 -2.14
CA TRP A 142 1.43 -7.68 -2.03
C TRP A 142 2.01 -7.53 -0.61
N SER A 143 2.82 -8.52 -0.21
CA SER A 143 3.62 -8.41 1.01
C SER A 143 4.65 -7.27 0.89
N ALA A 144 5.19 -6.78 2.01
CA ALA A 144 6.13 -5.68 2.00
C ALA A 144 7.39 -5.96 1.14
N GLN A 145 7.88 -7.20 1.15
CA GLN A 145 9.05 -7.60 0.36
C GLN A 145 8.74 -7.65 -1.13
N GLU A 146 7.58 -8.20 -1.50
CA GLU A 146 7.10 -8.26 -2.90
C GLU A 146 6.83 -6.86 -3.44
N ALA A 147 6.13 -6.01 -2.68
CA ALA A 147 5.85 -4.63 -3.08
C ALA A 147 7.15 -3.83 -3.28
N THR A 148 8.14 -4.00 -2.40
CA THR A 148 9.46 -3.38 -2.56
C THR A 148 10.16 -3.87 -3.83
N ALA A 149 10.09 -5.18 -4.14
CA ALA A 149 10.65 -5.74 -5.37
C ALA A 149 9.95 -5.19 -6.62
N ILE A 150 8.62 -5.10 -6.60
CA ILE A 150 7.81 -4.48 -7.66
C ILE A 150 8.26 -3.04 -7.87
N TRP A 151 8.35 -2.23 -6.82
CA TRP A 151 8.82 -0.85 -6.91
C TRP A 151 10.22 -0.73 -7.53
N THR A 152 11.17 -1.57 -7.12
CA THR A 152 12.52 -1.55 -7.71
C THR A 152 12.51 -1.87 -9.20
N GLU A 153 11.67 -2.81 -9.63
CA GLU A 153 11.52 -3.17 -11.04
C GLU A 153 10.83 -2.06 -11.85
N LEU A 154 9.78 -1.45 -11.29
CA LEU A 154 9.08 -0.33 -11.92
C LEU A 154 10.00 0.87 -12.17
N VAL A 155 10.79 1.24 -11.16
CA VAL A 155 11.75 2.35 -11.28
C VAL A 155 12.84 2.03 -12.29
N ALA A 156 13.36 0.80 -12.30
CA ALA A 156 14.40 0.38 -13.24
C ALA A 156 13.90 0.37 -14.70
N GLU A 157 12.74 -0.24 -14.96
CA GLU A 157 12.15 -0.29 -16.30
C GLU A 157 11.74 1.10 -16.79
N ARG A 158 11.18 1.95 -15.92
CA ARG A 158 10.83 3.33 -16.32
C ARG A 158 12.06 4.16 -16.67
N ARG A 159 13.16 4.04 -15.92
CA ARG A 159 14.44 4.70 -16.27
C ARG A 159 14.97 4.23 -17.62
N LYS A 160 14.87 2.92 -17.90
CA LYS A 160 15.28 2.34 -19.17
C LYS A 160 14.42 2.82 -20.33
N ASP A 161 13.09 2.91 -20.14
CA ASP A 161 12.18 3.50 -21.14
C ASP A 161 12.56 4.96 -21.46
N ILE A 162 12.82 5.78 -20.43
CA ILE A 162 13.25 7.17 -20.61
C ILE A 162 14.60 7.25 -21.31
N ALA A 163 15.56 6.39 -20.95
CA ALA A 163 16.86 6.30 -21.62
C ALA A 163 16.72 6.04 -23.12
N ASN A 164 15.89 5.05 -23.46
CA ASN A 164 15.66 4.67 -24.86
C ASN A 164 15.00 5.80 -25.66
N LYS A 165 14.13 6.60 -25.03
CA LYS A 165 13.50 7.76 -25.68
C LYS A 165 14.51 8.87 -25.97
N VAL A 166 15.38 9.15 -24.99
CA VAL A 166 16.49 10.12 -25.18
C VAL A 166 17.43 9.65 -26.28
N ASP A 167 17.81 8.37 -26.29
CA ASP A 167 18.69 7.79 -27.31
C ASP A 167 18.10 7.86 -28.73
N ARG A 168 16.76 7.86 -28.85
CA ARG A 168 16.02 8.01 -30.11
C ARG A 168 15.82 9.47 -30.54
N GLY A 169 16.27 10.44 -29.74
CA GLY A 169 16.07 11.87 -30.01
C GLY A 169 14.63 12.34 -29.78
N GLU A 170 13.81 11.57 -29.04
CA GLU A 170 12.46 11.99 -28.69
C GLU A 170 12.50 13.12 -27.63
N PRO A 171 11.61 14.13 -27.71
CA PRO A 171 11.58 15.20 -26.74
C PRO A 171 11.15 14.67 -25.37
N VAL A 172 12.03 14.76 -24.37
CA VAL A 172 11.78 14.36 -22.98
C VAL A 172 11.76 15.59 -22.09
N LYS A 173 10.76 15.69 -21.19
CA LYS A 173 10.69 16.76 -20.18
C LYS A 173 11.95 16.75 -19.30
N ILE A 174 12.51 17.93 -19.01
CA ILE A 174 13.71 18.07 -18.18
C ILE A 174 13.51 17.46 -16.78
N SER A 175 12.33 17.63 -16.17
CA SER A 175 11.96 17.01 -14.89
C SER A 175 12.00 15.48 -14.92
N LEU A 176 11.53 14.88 -16.01
CA LEU A 176 11.52 13.43 -16.23
C LEU A 176 12.95 12.90 -16.40
N ALA A 177 13.76 13.61 -17.17
CA ALA A 177 15.16 13.26 -17.40
C ALA A 177 16.02 13.40 -16.13
N ALA A 178 15.80 14.45 -15.34
CA ALA A 178 16.46 14.65 -14.04
C ALA A 178 16.06 13.56 -13.03
N ALA A 179 14.77 13.22 -12.93
CA ALA A 179 14.30 12.13 -12.07
C ALA A 179 14.89 10.77 -12.47
N ALA A 180 15.03 10.52 -13.78
CA ALA A 180 15.67 9.31 -14.31
C ALA A 180 17.19 9.24 -14.06
N GLY A 181 17.85 10.37 -13.77
CA GLY A 181 19.27 10.44 -13.44
C GLY A 181 19.59 10.29 -11.94
N GLN A 182 18.64 10.60 -11.04
CA GLN A 182 18.87 10.54 -9.59
C GLN A 182 18.64 9.15 -9.02
N ASP A 183 19.51 8.65 -8.15
CA ASP A 183 19.35 7.30 -7.59
C ASP A 183 18.19 7.22 -6.59
N ILE A 184 17.37 6.18 -6.69
CA ILE A 184 16.28 5.87 -5.74
C ILE A 184 16.60 4.52 -5.12
N THR A 185 16.93 4.56 -3.83
CA THR A 185 17.39 3.38 -3.11
C THR A 185 16.23 2.44 -2.74
N ARG A 186 16.53 1.15 -2.62
CA ARG A 186 15.54 0.14 -2.19
C ARG A 186 14.94 0.44 -0.81
N SER A 187 15.72 1.02 0.11
CA SER A 187 15.24 1.40 1.44
C SER A 187 14.27 2.58 1.40
N GLN A 188 14.46 3.55 0.51
CA GLN A 188 13.50 4.62 0.27
C GLN A 188 12.16 4.08 -0.25
N LEU A 189 12.20 3.15 -1.20
CA LEU A 189 10.99 2.48 -1.73
C LEU A 189 10.28 1.65 -0.65
N ALA A 190 11.04 0.94 0.20
CA ALA A 190 10.48 0.21 1.33
C ALA A 190 9.82 1.15 2.35
N ALA A 191 10.41 2.32 2.63
CA ALA A 191 9.82 3.31 3.52
C ALA A 191 8.53 3.91 2.94
N TRP A 192 8.48 4.13 1.62
CA TRP A 192 7.29 4.57 0.90
C TRP A 192 6.14 3.56 1.01
N ASP A 193 6.40 2.27 0.70
CA ASP A 193 5.41 1.19 0.88
C ASP A 193 4.99 1.05 2.35
N THR A 194 5.92 1.21 3.29
CA THR A 194 5.63 1.12 4.72
C THR A 194 4.64 2.19 5.16
N SER A 195 4.82 3.45 4.72
CA SER A 195 3.89 4.53 5.04
C SER A 195 2.51 4.29 4.42
N ALA A 196 2.45 3.87 3.14
CA ALA A 196 1.18 3.52 2.49
C ALA A 196 0.46 2.36 3.21
N ARG A 197 1.20 1.35 3.67
CA ARG A 197 0.64 0.21 4.40
C ARG A 197 0.18 0.58 5.81
N ALA A 198 0.91 1.45 6.51
CA ALA A 198 0.51 1.98 7.81
C ALA A 198 -0.76 2.82 7.69
N TRP A 199 -0.88 3.62 6.61
CA TRP A 199 -2.11 4.31 6.25
C TRP A 199 -3.28 3.34 6.06
N LEU A 200 -3.12 2.31 5.22
CA LEU A 200 -4.18 1.33 4.95
C LEU A 200 -4.70 0.67 6.24
N ARG A 201 -3.82 0.30 7.18
CA ARG A 201 -4.24 -0.28 8.47
C ARG A 201 -5.11 0.67 9.29
N THR A 202 -4.78 1.96 9.27
CA THR A 202 -5.56 2.99 9.97
C THR A 202 -6.92 3.15 9.30
N ALA A 203 -6.93 3.24 7.98
CA ALA A 203 -8.13 3.40 7.18
C ALA A 203 -9.08 2.18 7.28
N ASP A 204 -8.52 0.97 7.30
CA ASP A 204 -9.25 -0.29 7.54
C ASP A 204 -9.92 -0.28 8.92
N GLY A 205 -9.21 0.17 9.95
CA GLY A 205 -9.77 0.28 11.31
C GLY A 205 -10.91 1.28 11.41
N VAL A 206 -10.81 2.43 10.74
CA VAL A 206 -11.87 3.45 10.74
C VAL A 206 -13.07 3.03 9.89
N SER A 207 -12.83 2.37 8.76
CA SER A 207 -13.87 1.96 7.81
C SER A 207 -14.27 0.49 7.95
N GLU A 208 -14.02 -0.12 9.12
CA GLU A 208 -14.03 -1.57 9.35
C GLU A 208 -15.28 -2.26 8.80
N ARG A 209 -16.46 -1.70 9.05
CA ARG A 209 -17.73 -2.29 8.58
C ARG A 209 -17.82 -2.34 7.05
N LYS A 210 -17.55 -1.23 6.37
CA LYS A 210 -17.62 -1.14 4.89
C LYS A 210 -16.51 -1.98 4.27
N GLN A 211 -15.32 -1.94 4.87
CA GLN A 211 -14.17 -2.71 4.43
C GLN A 211 -14.42 -4.23 4.53
N LYS A 212 -14.91 -4.73 5.67
CA LYS A 212 -15.28 -6.14 5.84
C LYS A 212 -16.37 -6.57 4.85
N GLN A 213 -17.37 -5.71 4.62
CA GLN A 213 -18.42 -5.99 3.65
C GLN A 213 -17.85 -6.12 2.23
N LEU A 214 -16.96 -5.21 1.83
CA LEU A 214 -16.26 -5.30 0.55
C LEU A 214 -15.42 -6.58 0.46
N GLU A 215 -14.62 -6.89 1.47
CA GLU A 215 -13.79 -8.11 1.51
C GLU A 215 -14.62 -9.40 1.36
N LEU A 216 -15.80 -9.47 1.98
CA LEU A 216 -16.73 -10.59 1.80
C LEU A 216 -17.21 -10.72 0.35
N ILE A 217 -17.44 -9.60 -0.35
CA ILE A 217 -17.81 -9.61 -1.77
C ILE A 217 -16.62 -10.11 -2.60
N LEU A 218 -15.43 -9.58 -2.34
CA LEU A 218 -14.21 -9.93 -3.08
C LEU A 218 -13.85 -11.42 -2.93
N LYS A 219 -14.03 -11.99 -1.74
CA LYS A 219 -13.82 -13.43 -1.49
C LYS A 219 -14.77 -14.32 -2.30
N ASN A 220 -16.02 -13.90 -2.44
CA ASN A 220 -17.05 -14.67 -3.15
C ASN A 220 -17.02 -14.45 -4.67
N THR A 221 -16.15 -13.56 -5.15
CA THR A 221 -16.01 -13.21 -6.55
C THR A 221 -14.72 -13.80 -7.09
N SER A 222 -14.76 -14.61 -8.15
CA SER A 222 -13.54 -15.03 -8.87
C SER A 222 -13.32 -14.10 -10.06
N LEU A 223 -12.39 -13.15 -9.92
CA LEU A 223 -12.01 -12.24 -11.00
C LEU A 223 -10.49 -12.12 -11.12
N PRO A 224 -9.90 -12.45 -12.27
CA PRO A 224 -8.50 -12.12 -12.53
C PRO A 224 -8.32 -10.62 -12.61
N VAL A 225 -7.16 -10.15 -12.13
CA VAL A 225 -6.57 -8.92 -12.61
C VAL A 225 -6.03 -9.19 -14.01
N ILE A 226 -6.69 -8.65 -15.02
CA ILE A 226 -6.37 -8.91 -16.43
C ILE A 226 -5.19 -7.99 -16.80
N GLY A 227 -4.00 -8.56 -16.93
CA GLY A 227 -2.79 -7.81 -17.28
C GLY A 227 -1.66 -8.70 -17.76
N ASP A 228 -0.65 -8.07 -18.36
CA ASP A 228 0.59 -8.76 -18.75
C ASP A 228 1.26 -9.39 -17.52
N SER A 229 1.84 -10.59 -17.72
CA SER A 229 2.56 -11.29 -16.64
C SER A 229 3.89 -10.62 -16.26
N THR A 230 4.34 -9.61 -17.01
CA THR A 230 5.53 -8.81 -16.74
C THR A 230 5.18 -7.63 -15.84
N VAL A 231 6.08 -7.30 -14.90
CA VAL A 231 5.75 -6.39 -13.78
C VAL A 231 5.39 -4.99 -14.27
N PHE A 232 6.19 -4.41 -15.16
CA PHE A 232 5.98 -3.03 -15.58
C PHE A 232 4.63 -2.82 -16.31
N PRO A 233 4.36 -3.43 -17.47
CA PRO A 233 3.08 -3.21 -18.16
C PRO A 233 1.90 -3.74 -17.36
N GLY A 234 2.04 -4.86 -16.64
CA GLY A 234 0.98 -5.43 -15.81
C GLY A 234 0.56 -4.53 -14.66
N VAL A 235 1.51 -3.88 -13.97
CA VAL A 235 1.20 -2.93 -12.89
C VAL A 235 0.68 -1.61 -13.41
N ILE A 236 1.27 -1.06 -14.49
CA ILE A 236 0.81 0.21 -15.06
C ILE A 236 -0.60 0.07 -15.63
N SER A 237 -0.94 -1.03 -16.32
CA SER A 237 -2.30 -1.26 -16.82
C SER A 237 -3.31 -1.44 -15.68
N THR A 238 -2.98 -2.25 -14.67
CA THR A 238 -3.84 -2.46 -13.48
C THR A 238 -4.12 -1.13 -12.77
N TRP A 239 -3.08 -0.32 -12.57
CA TRP A 239 -3.20 0.99 -11.95
C TRP A 239 -4.06 1.95 -12.78
N ALA A 240 -3.83 2.03 -14.08
CA ALA A 240 -4.61 2.88 -14.98
C ALA A 240 -6.09 2.47 -15.00
N THR A 241 -6.40 1.18 -15.14
CA THR A 241 -7.77 0.66 -15.11
C THR A 241 -8.46 0.97 -13.80
N ALA A 242 -7.78 0.78 -12.67
CA ALA A 242 -8.34 1.09 -11.36
C ALA A 242 -8.65 2.59 -11.23
N VAL A 243 -7.72 3.46 -11.63
CA VAL A 243 -7.89 4.92 -11.56
C VAL A 243 -9.05 5.38 -12.44
N GLU A 244 -9.09 4.93 -13.70
CA GLU A 244 -10.14 5.31 -14.64
C GLU A 244 -11.52 4.84 -14.20
N THR A 245 -11.63 3.59 -13.74
CA THR A 245 -12.90 3.02 -13.26
C THR A 245 -13.42 3.81 -12.06
N MET A 246 -12.52 4.18 -11.15
CA MET A 246 -12.90 4.92 -9.94
C MET A 246 -13.29 6.37 -10.24
N GLU A 247 -12.61 7.06 -11.16
CA GLU A 247 -13.03 8.37 -11.65
C GLU A 247 -14.46 8.33 -12.19
N LYS A 248 -14.76 7.33 -13.02
CA LYS A 248 -16.09 7.13 -13.60
C LYS A 248 -17.15 6.87 -12.52
N LEU A 249 -16.87 5.99 -11.56
CA LEU A 249 -17.79 5.69 -10.47
C LEU A 249 -18.09 6.95 -9.63
N ILE A 250 -17.06 7.70 -9.25
CA ILE A 250 -17.19 8.91 -8.44
C ILE A 250 -18.00 9.99 -9.15
N THR A 251 -17.87 10.08 -10.47
CA THR A 251 -18.61 11.02 -11.33
C THR A 251 -20.03 10.55 -11.67
N GLY A 252 -20.48 9.41 -11.11
CA GLY A 252 -21.85 8.93 -11.28
C GLY A 252 -22.05 8.06 -12.51
N MET A 253 -20.97 7.62 -13.17
CA MET A 253 -21.04 6.74 -14.33
C MET A 253 -20.99 5.27 -13.89
N PRO A 254 -22.04 4.48 -14.14
CA PRO A 254 -22.07 3.08 -13.75
C PRO A 254 -21.00 2.28 -14.50
N GLN A 255 -20.32 1.37 -13.80
CA GLN A 255 -19.25 0.54 -14.36
C GLN A 255 -19.60 -0.93 -14.28
N ALA A 256 -19.37 -1.67 -15.37
CA ALA A 256 -19.47 -3.12 -15.40
C ALA A 256 -18.07 -3.72 -15.43
N VAL A 257 -17.66 -4.33 -14.32
CA VAL A 257 -16.27 -4.75 -14.12
C VAL A 257 -16.11 -6.24 -14.40
N ARG A 258 -15.15 -6.53 -15.27
CA ARG A 258 -14.67 -7.89 -15.60
C ARG A 258 -13.23 -8.14 -15.13
N ASP A 259 -12.58 -7.10 -14.61
CA ASP A 259 -11.18 -7.09 -14.20
C ASP A 259 -11.08 -6.74 -12.71
N GLY A 260 -10.34 -7.55 -11.95
CA GLY A 260 -10.08 -7.37 -10.54
C GLY A 260 -9.38 -6.04 -10.16
N ALA A 261 -8.76 -5.33 -11.12
CA ALA A 261 -8.01 -4.10 -10.86
C ALA A 261 -8.80 -3.04 -10.07
N SER A 262 -10.02 -2.75 -10.52
CA SER A 262 -10.90 -1.75 -9.87
C SER A 262 -11.32 -2.16 -8.46
N LEU A 263 -11.52 -3.46 -8.23
CA LEU A 263 -11.87 -4.01 -6.92
C LEU A 263 -10.74 -3.87 -5.90
N ILE A 264 -9.49 -4.02 -6.36
CA ILE A 264 -8.31 -3.72 -5.53
C ILE A 264 -8.28 -2.22 -5.24
N GLY A 265 -8.54 -1.36 -6.24
CA GLY A 265 -8.67 0.09 -6.08
C GLY A 265 -9.67 0.49 -5.00
N LEU A 266 -10.89 -0.06 -5.04
CA LEU A 266 -11.92 0.14 -4.02
C LEU A 266 -11.41 -0.17 -2.62
N SER A 267 -10.81 -1.35 -2.46
CA SER A 267 -10.29 -1.80 -1.16
C SER A 267 -9.09 -0.98 -0.70
N ALA A 268 -8.26 -0.46 -1.60
CA ALA A 268 -7.08 0.33 -1.24
C ALA A 268 -7.44 1.79 -0.92
N TRP A 269 -8.40 2.37 -1.63
CA TRP A 269 -8.68 3.81 -1.56
C TRP A 269 -9.86 4.17 -0.66
N HIS A 270 -10.55 3.17 -0.10
CA HIS A 270 -11.63 3.33 0.88
C HIS A 270 -12.79 4.18 0.34
N LEU A 271 -13.12 3.95 -0.93
CA LEU A 271 -14.25 4.53 -1.63
C LEU A 271 -15.20 3.38 -1.94
N TYR A 272 -16.45 3.47 -1.51
CA TYR A 272 -17.36 2.33 -1.49
C TYR A 272 -18.64 2.63 -2.29
N PRO A 273 -18.63 2.48 -3.64
CA PRO A 273 -19.82 2.65 -4.46
C PRO A 273 -20.87 1.59 -4.10
N ASP A 274 -22.11 1.84 -4.49
CA ASP A 274 -23.14 0.80 -4.48
C ASP A 274 -22.82 -0.24 -5.56
N MET A 275 -23.16 -1.51 -5.29
CA MET A 275 -22.70 -2.63 -6.10
C MET A 275 -23.82 -3.63 -6.38
N GLY A 276 -23.83 -4.23 -7.56
CA GLY A 276 -24.65 -5.39 -7.91
C GLY A 276 -23.76 -6.58 -8.22
N VAL A 277 -23.93 -7.68 -7.49
CA VAL A 277 -23.23 -8.95 -7.75
C VAL A 277 -24.20 -9.88 -8.47
N PHE A 278 -23.83 -10.39 -9.65
CA PHE A 278 -24.72 -11.11 -10.58
C PHE A 278 -24.48 -12.62 -10.63
N SER A 279 -23.69 -13.21 -9.72
CA SER A 279 -23.42 -14.65 -9.70
C SER A 279 -23.12 -15.14 -8.27
N PRO A 280 -23.77 -16.23 -7.78
CA PRO A 280 -24.84 -17.02 -8.43
C PRO A 280 -26.25 -16.41 -8.33
N GLU A 281 -26.47 -15.47 -7.42
CA GLU A 281 -27.74 -14.74 -7.27
C GLU A 281 -27.51 -13.24 -7.47
N VAL A 282 -28.50 -12.54 -8.02
CA VAL A 282 -28.45 -11.07 -8.15
C VAL A 282 -28.63 -10.45 -6.78
N LYS A 283 -27.53 -9.92 -6.24
CA LYS A 283 -27.53 -9.23 -4.95
C LYS A 283 -27.11 -7.78 -5.12
N GLU A 284 -28.04 -6.89 -4.78
CA GLU A 284 -27.76 -5.47 -4.69
C GLU A 284 -27.22 -5.13 -3.30
N ILE A 285 -26.13 -4.37 -3.26
CA ILE A 285 -25.38 -4.04 -2.06
C ILE A 285 -25.26 -2.52 -1.99
N ARG A 286 -25.95 -1.93 -1.01
CA ARG A 286 -25.91 -0.50 -0.74
C ARG A 286 -24.82 -0.18 0.28
N MET A 287 -23.79 0.51 -0.18
CA MET A 287 -22.69 1.01 0.64
C MET A 287 -22.91 2.48 1.05
N ASN A 288 -23.73 3.21 0.29
CA ASN A 288 -24.12 4.60 0.53
C ASN A 288 -22.92 5.49 0.88
N ASP A 289 -21.87 5.44 0.05
CA ASP A 289 -20.73 6.33 0.20
C ASP A 289 -21.06 7.73 -0.34
N PRO A 290 -21.04 8.78 0.50
CA PRO A 290 -21.37 10.14 0.08
C PRO A 290 -20.37 10.73 -0.93
N LEU A 291 -19.19 10.13 -1.09
CA LEU A 291 -18.17 10.56 -2.05
C LEU A 291 -18.39 9.99 -3.46
N VAL A 292 -19.38 9.11 -3.63
CA VAL A 292 -19.78 8.55 -4.93
C VAL A 292 -21.05 9.26 -5.37
N ALA A 293 -21.02 9.92 -6.54
CA ALA A 293 -22.20 10.60 -7.06
C ALA A 293 -23.32 9.61 -7.41
N ALA A 294 -24.56 10.09 -7.38
CA ALA A 294 -25.73 9.31 -7.78
C ALA A 294 -25.53 8.74 -9.21
N GLY A 295 -25.79 7.45 -9.38
CA GLY A 295 -25.52 6.71 -10.62
C GLY A 295 -24.19 5.95 -10.64
N GLY A 296 -23.28 6.24 -9.71
CA GLY A 296 -22.02 5.53 -9.51
C GLY A 296 -22.26 4.13 -8.95
N PHE A 297 -22.66 3.21 -9.83
CA PHE A 297 -23.03 1.84 -9.49
C PHE A 297 -22.08 0.84 -10.14
N LEU A 298 -21.60 -0.13 -9.37
CA LEU A 298 -20.65 -1.12 -9.82
C LEU A 298 -21.30 -2.49 -10.03
N SER A 299 -21.26 -3.02 -11.24
CA SER A 299 -21.75 -4.35 -11.59
C SER A 299 -20.62 -5.38 -11.63
N ILE A 300 -20.73 -6.45 -10.83
CA ILE A 300 -19.75 -7.54 -10.66
C ILE A 300 -20.37 -8.88 -11.07
N GLY A 301 -19.60 -9.74 -11.75
CA GLY A 301 -20.01 -11.14 -11.96
C GLY A 301 -20.54 -11.45 -13.37
N LEU A 302 -20.22 -10.60 -14.36
CA LEU A 302 -20.39 -10.92 -15.78
C LEU A 302 -19.23 -11.82 -16.25
N ALA A 303 -19.05 -13.01 -15.65
CA ALA A 303 -18.02 -13.96 -16.06
C ALA A 303 -18.59 -15.00 -17.04
N THR A 304 -17.90 -15.20 -18.17
CA THR A 304 -18.24 -16.11 -19.28
C THR A 304 -17.49 -17.45 -19.24
N THR A 305 -16.83 -17.83 -18.14
CA THR A 305 -16.08 -19.10 -18.07
C THR A 305 -16.43 -19.94 -16.83
N PRO A 306 -16.62 -21.27 -16.98
CA PRO A 306 -17.06 -22.13 -15.88
C PRO A 306 -15.99 -22.30 -14.81
N ARG A 307 -16.43 -22.41 -13.55
CA ARG A 307 -15.60 -22.75 -12.38
C ARG A 307 -14.97 -24.13 -12.59
N THR A 308 -13.66 -24.22 -12.73
CA THR A 308 -12.92 -25.47 -12.47
C THR A 308 -12.64 -25.55 -10.97
N SER A 309 -12.72 -26.76 -10.41
CA SER A 309 -12.72 -27.02 -8.96
C SER A 309 -11.40 -26.73 -8.23
N ASP A 310 -10.33 -26.36 -8.95
CA ASP A 310 -8.99 -26.12 -8.40
C ASP A 310 -8.61 -24.64 -8.26
N GLU A 311 -9.47 -23.70 -8.66
CA GLU A 311 -9.19 -22.27 -8.55
C GLU A 311 -9.69 -21.70 -7.21
N SER A 312 -8.75 -21.19 -6.40
CA SER A 312 -9.02 -20.45 -5.17
C SER A 312 -9.96 -19.27 -5.45
N SER A 313 -11.10 -19.19 -4.76
CA SER A 313 -12.07 -18.11 -4.95
C SER A 313 -11.50 -16.75 -4.52
N GLY A 314 -11.56 -15.74 -5.39
CA GLY A 314 -11.19 -14.37 -5.04
C GLY A 314 -10.69 -13.54 -6.23
N VAL A 315 -10.42 -12.26 -5.95
CA VAL A 315 -9.70 -11.39 -6.89
C VAL A 315 -8.22 -11.77 -6.88
N HIS A 316 -7.67 -12.16 -8.02
CA HIS A 316 -6.31 -12.67 -8.14
C HIS A 316 -5.43 -11.86 -9.08
N TRP A 317 -4.21 -11.55 -8.67
CA TRP A 317 -3.21 -10.83 -9.46
C TRP A 317 -1.91 -11.63 -9.55
N SER A 318 -1.44 -11.88 -10.77
CA SER A 318 -0.20 -12.63 -11.04
C SER A 318 0.86 -11.74 -11.69
N LEU A 319 2.09 -11.74 -11.16
CA LEU A 319 3.24 -11.01 -11.69
C LEU A 319 4.51 -11.87 -11.64
N SER A 320 5.43 -11.68 -12.59
CA SER A 320 6.73 -12.36 -12.64
C SER A 320 7.82 -11.50 -12.02
N LEU A 321 8.15 -11.71 -10.74
CA LEU A 321 9.04 -10.82 -9.98
C LEU A 321 10.52 -11.23 -10.14
N ALA A 322 11.34 -10.36 -10.75
CA ALA A 322 12.78 -10.61 -10.90
C ALA A 322 13.58 -10.25 -9.63
N GLN A 323 13.11 -9.27 -8.86
CA GLN A 323 13.83 -8.66 -7.72
C GLN A 323 13.42 -9.20 -6.34
N LEU A 324 12.69 -10.33 -6.28
CA LEU A 324 12.15 -10.86 -5.03
C LEU A 324 13.23 -11.51 -4.14
N ARG A 325 14.29 -12.08 -4.73
CA ARG A 325 15.45 -12.64 -4.02
C ARG A 325 16.73 -12.06 -4.64
N PHE A 326 17.73 -11.76 -3.80
CA PHE A 326 18.90 -10.95 -4.19
C PHE A 326 19.69 -11.49 -5.40
N TYR A 327 19.54 -12.75 -5.81
CA TYR A 327 19.97 -13.27 -7.12
C TYR A 327 19.05 -14.45 -7.52
N GLY A 328 18.39 -14.40 -8.69
CA GLY A 328 17.55 -15.51 -9.16
C GLY A 328 16.80 -15.26 -10.47
N ARG A 329 16.29 -16.34 -11.09
CA ARG A 329 15.35 -16.24 -12.24
C ARG A 329 14.00 -15.66 -11.76
N PRO A 330 13.28 -14.88 -12.60
CA PRO A 330 11.98 -14.35 -12.24
C PRO A 330 11.03 -15.46 -11.78
N VAL A 331 10.39 -15.25 -10.64
CA VAL A 331 9.41 -16.20 -10.08
C VAL A 331 8.02 -15.66 -10.34
N LYS A 332 7.15 -16.47 -10.95
CA LYS A 332 5.74 -16.12 -11.07
C LYS A 332 5.10 -16.19 -9.68
N VAL A 333 4.58 -15.07 -9.21
CA VAL A 333 3.87 -14.97 -7.93
C VAL A 333 2.42 -14.61 -8.22
N GLN A 334 1.50 -15.37 -7.63
CA GLN A 334 0.06 -15.10 -7.67
C GLN A 334 -0.41 -14.75 -6.27
N ARG A 335 -1.14 -13.65 -6.15
CA ARG A 335 -1.78 -13.22 -4.91
C ARG A 335 -3.27 -13.12 -5.13
N ALA A 336 -4.03 -13.64 -4.17
CA ALA A 336 -5.45 -13.37 -4.07
C ALA A 336 -5.69 -12.44 -2.89
N LEU A 337 -6.78 -11.68 -2.93
CA LEU A 337 -7.28 -10.91 -1.79
C LEU A 337 -7.91 -11.87 -0.77
N GLU A 338 -7.10 -12.79 -0.27
CA GLU A 338 -7.41 -13.66 0.85
C GLU A 338 -6.92 -12.97 2.12
N ASN A 339 -7.61 -13.21 3.24
CA ASN A 339 -7.04 -12.92 4.55
C ASN A 339 -5.74 -13.71 4.67
N GLY A 340 -4.63 -13.06 4.33
CA GLY A 340 -3.30 -13.61 4.55
C GLY A 340 -3.26 -14.10 5.98
N ALA A 341 -2.65 -15.26 6.20
CA ALA A 341 -2.49 -15.96 7.47
C ALA A 341 -1.70 -15.13 8.52
N ARG A 342 -2.16 -13.91 8.80
CA ARG A 342 -1.69 -13.02 9.84
C ARG A 342 -2.56 -13.33 11.05
N ILE A 343 -2.09 -14.31 11.80
CA ILE A 343 -2.57 -14.54 13.14
C ILE A 343 -2.37 -13.27 13.97
N THR A 344 -3.41 -12.82 14.66
CA THR A 344 -3.31 -11.74 15.66
C THR A 344 -2.29 -12.12 16.73
N PHE A 345 -1.75 -11.16 17.50
CA PHE A 345 -0.84 -11.48 18.61
C PHE A 345 -1.48 -12.45 19.62
N GLN A 346 -2.80 -12.35 19.83
CA GLN A 346 -3.56 -13.30 20.65
C GLN A 346 -3.56 -14.70 20.04
N GLN A 347 -3.79 -14.83 18.74
CA GLN A 347 -3.72 -16.12 18.04
C GLN A 347 -2.29 -16.67 18.01
N LEU A 348 -1.26 -15.82 17.89
CA LEU A 348 0.14 -16.23 18.02
C LEU A 348 0.42 -16.79 19.42
N ASN A 349 -0.10 -16.16 20.48
CA ASN A 349 0.04 -16.68 21.83
C ASN A 349 -0.65 -18.04 22.00
N LEU A 350 -1.82 -18.23 21.37
CA LEU A 350 -2.51 -19.52 21.35
C LEU A 350 -1.72 -20.59 20.58
N VAL A 351 -1.08 -20.21 19.47
CA VAL A 351 -0.20 -21.12 18.72
C VAL A 351 1.01 -21.50 19.55
N ILE A 352 1.70 -20.54 20.18
CA ILE A 352 2.85 -20.81 21.07
C ILE A 352 2.43 -21.70 22.25
N LEU A 353 1.28 -21.43 22.86
CA LEU A 353 0.72 -22.27 23.91
C LEU A 353 0.45 -23.69 23.40
N GLY A 354 -0.17 -23.83 22.23
CA GLY A 354 -0.40 -25.13 21.59
C GLY A 354 0.88 -25.91 21.33
N VAL A 355 1.95 -25.23 20.87
CA VAL A 355 3.28 -25.86 20.70
C VAL A 355 3.83 -26.35 22.04
N LEU A 356 3.79 -25.53 23.10
CA LEU A 356 4.24 -25.93 24.43
C LEU A 356 3.47 -27.13 24.99
N LEU A 357 2.15 -27.17 24.79
CA LEU A 357 1.32 -28.30 25.22
C LEU A 357 1.56 -29.56 24.40
N SER A 358 1.92 -29.40 23.13
CA SER A 358 2.32 -30.52 22.26
C SER A 358 3.63 -31.17 22.70
N GLU A 359 4.60 -30.36 23.15
CA GLU A 359 5.85 -30.85 23.75
C GLU A 359 5.60 -31.59 25.08
N TRP A 360 4.56 -31.19 25.82
CA TRP A 360 4.10 -31.90 27.03
C TRP A 360 3.26 -33.15 26.71
N ARG A 361 3.09 -33.50 25.42
CA ARG A 361 2.31 -34.65 24.93
C ARG A 361 0.88 -34.68 25.47
N MET A 362 0.29 -33.50 25.68
CA MET A 362 -1.09 -33.40 26.17
C MET A 362 -2.06 -33.55 25.00
N ASN A 363 -3.10 -34.37 25.19
CA ASN A 363 -4.14 -34.54 24.18
C ASN A 363 -5.12 -33.35 24.18
N GLU A 364 -5.81 -33.10 23.06
CA GLU A 364 -6.77 -31.98 22.92
C GLU A 364 -7.86 -31.97 24.02
N SER A 365 -8.22 -33.13 24.55
CA SER A 365 -9.17 -33.28 25.66
C SER A 365 -8.65 -32.83 27.02
N GLN A 366 -7.36 -32.48 27.15
CA GLN A 366 -6.70 -32.09 28.40
C GLN A 366 -6.33 -30.59 28.44
N GLY A 367 -6.75 -29.80 27.45
CA GLY A 367 -6.45 -28.37 27.34
C GLY A 367 -6.91 -27.55 28.56
N ASP A 368 -8.05 -27.90 29.16
CA ASP A 368 -8.57 -27.25 30.37
C ASP A 368 -7.65 -27.45 31.59
N LEU A 369 -7.00 -28.60 31.69
CA LEU A 369 -6.13 -28.95 32.81
C LEU A 369 -4.78 -28.21 32.68
N ALA A 370 -4.28 -28.08 31.45
CA ALA A 370 -3.13 -27.27 31.11
C ALA A 370 -3.35 -25.77 31.41
N ALA A 371 -4.50 -25.23 31.00
CA ALA A 371 -4.84 -23.83 31.26
C ALA A 371 -4.91 -23.55 32.77
N LYS A 372 -5.55 -24.44 33.54
CA LYS A 372 -5.58 -24.35 35.02
C LYS A 372 -4.18 -24.40 35.62
N ALA A 373 -3.32 -25.32 35.16
CA ALA A 373 -1.94 -25.41 35.66
C ALA A 373 -1.14 -24.12 35.40
N ILE A 374 -1.26 -23.52 34.22
CA ILE A 374 -0.57 -22.26 33.87
C ILE A 374 -1.11 -21.08 34.68
N ILE A 375 -2.44 -21.02 34.90
CA ILE A 375 -3.06 -20.01 35.76
C ILE A 375 -2.55 -20.16 37.20
N SER A 376 -2.54 -21.38 37.75
CA SER A 376 -2.01 -21.65 39.09
C SER A 376 -0.52 -21.34 39.21
N LEU A 377 0.29 -21.61 38.17
CA LEU A 377 1.70 -21.26 38.13
C LEU A 377 1.90 -19.73 38.13
N THR A 378 1.03 -19.01 37.41
CA THR A 378 1.07 -17.54 37.34
C THR A 378 0.62 -16.89 38.64
N GLU A 379 -0.39 -17.45 39.31
CA GLU A 379 -0.84 -17.02 40.64
C GLU A 379 0.25 -17.27 41.69
N TYR A 380 0.92 -18.42 41.63
CA TYR A 380 2.06 -18.73 42.49
C TYR A 380 3.23 -17.77 42.29
N ILE A 381 3.56 -17.39 41.05
CA ILE A 381 4.60 -16.40 40.77
C ILE A 381 4.21 -14.99 41.27
N LYS A 382 2.92 -14.64 41.25
CA LYS A 382 2.44 -13.33 41.69
C LYS A 382 2.26 -13.20 43.20
N HIS A 383 2.00 -14.30 43.91
CA HIS A 383 1.62 -14.31 45.33
C HIS A 383 2.47 -15.24 46.20
N GLY A 384 3.46 -15.93 45.64
CA GLY A 384 4.35 -16.82 46.37
C GLY A 384 5.29 -16.08 47.31
N GLU A 385 5.51 -16.65 48.50
CA GLU A 385 6.42 -16.10 49.50
C GLU A 385 7.89 -16.17 49.02
N PRO A 386 8.77 -15.24 49.47
CA PRO A 386 10.15 -15.13 48.98
C PRO A 386 11.00 -16.39 49.10
N ASN A 387 10.68 -17.29 50.05
CA ASN A 387 11.44 -18.52 50.27
C ASN A 387 11.21 -19.59 49.19
N ASP A 388 10.08 -19.54 48.50
CA ASP A 388 9.67 -20.54 47.51
C ASP A 388 10.24 -20.26 46.10
N LEU A 389 10.55 -18.99 45.81
CA LEU A 389 11.23 -18.56 44.58
C LEU A 389 12.67 -19.10 44.47
N SER A 390 13.24 -19.63 45.56
CA SER A 390 14.56 -20.28 45.58
C SER A 390 14.54 -21.70 44.99
N MET A 391 13.36 -22.34 44.87
CA MET A 391 13.22 -23.68 44.30
C MET A 391 12.96 -23.70 42.79
N VAL A 392 12.66 -22.54 42.17
CA VAL A 392 12.60 -22.43 40.71
C VAL A 392 14.04 -22.20 40.23
N PRO A 393 14.61 -23.08 39.39
CA PRO A 393 15.92 -22.83 38.83
C PRO A 393 15.84 -21.55 38.02
N VAL A 394 16.48 -20.50 38.52
CA VAL A 394 16.71 -19.27 37.79
C VAL A 394 17.46 -19.67 36.53
N PHE A 395 16.79 -19.61 35.37
CA PHE A 395 17.43 -19.67 34.06
C PHE A 395 18.28 -18.39 33.87
N ARG A 396 19.37 -18.28 34.65
CA ARG A 396 20.46 -17.35 34.41
C ARG A 396 21.36 -18.02 33.38
N ARG A 397 21.20 -17.53 32.15
CA ARG A 397 21.94 -17.82 30.91
C ARG A 397 23.42 -18.20 31.10
N SER A 398 23.87 -19.11 30.23
CA SER A 398 25.18 -18.99 29.59
C SER A 398 25.00 -19.01 28.07
N MET A 399 25.27 -17.85 27.45
CA MET A 399 25.40 -17.51 26.02
C MET A 399 24.40 -18.08 25.01
#